data_AF-A0A2V6M329-F1
#
_entry.id   AF-A0A2V6M329-F1
#
_cell.length_a   1.000
_cell.length_b   1.000
_cell.length_c   1.000
_cell.angle_alpha   90.00
_cell.angle_beta   90.00
_cell.angle_gamma   90.00
#
_symmetry.space_group_name_H-M   'P 1'
#
loop_
_entity.id
_entity.type
_entity.pdbx_description
1 polymer ?
#
loop_
_entity_poly.entity_id
_entity_poly.type
_entity_poly.pdbx_seq_one_letter_code
_entity_poly.pdbx_strand_id
1 'polypeptide(L)'
;ATETIRDVEGDEIPKEKMSAFELEDRTRIAVRGSGTEPKIKYYLFAQERPAKGKFEIAQLEKIKAKVIERLERLWDWLQEDARGRLAR
;
A
#
# COMPACT_ATOMS: atom_id res chain seq x y z
N ALA A 1 16.09 -10.95 12.05
CA ALA A 1 15.00 -11.21 13.00
C ALA A 1 14.87 -12.73 13.08
N THR A 2 15.02 -13.29 14.27
CA THR A 2 15.04 -14.75 14.51
C THR A 2 13.67 -15.30 14.90
N GLU A 3 12.72 -14.44 15.25
CA GLU A 3 11.34 -14.82 15.56
C GLU A 3 10.56 -15.22 14.29
N THR A 4 9.74 -16.26 14.43
CA THR A 4 8.74 -16.67 13.45
C THR A 4 7.42 -16.03 13.86
N ILE A 5 6.91 -15.13 13.01
CA ILE A 5 5.63 -14.44 13.20
C ILE A 5 4.61 -15.11 12.28
N ARG A 6 3.37 -15.28 12.74
CA ARG A 6 2.26 -15.80 11.94
C ARG A 6 1.19 -14.74 11.75
N ASP A 7 0.57 -14.70 10.58
CA ASP A 7 -0.56 -13.82 10.31
C ASP A 7 -1.88 -14.34 10.92
N VAL A 8 -2.99 -13.66 10.63
CA VAL A 8 -4.32 -13.98 11.16
C VAL A 8 -4.89 -15.30 10.62
N GLU A 9 -4.34 -15.80 9.52
CA GLU A 9 -4.70 -17.08 8.91
C GLU A 9 -3.79 -18.22 9.39
N GLY A 10 -2.73 -17.89 10.13
CA GLY A 10 -1.77 -18.82 10.72
C GLY A 10 -0.52 -19.06 9.86
N ASP A 11 -0.42 -18.36 8.73
CA ASP A 11 0.68 -18.48 7.79
C ASP A 11 1.92 -17.76 8.31
N GLU A 12 3.10 -18.38 8.11
CA GLU A 12 4.36 -17.77 8.54
C GLU A 12 4.66 -16.54 7.67
N ILE A 13 4.81 -15.39 8.33
CA ILE A 13 5.22 -14.15 7.69
C ILE A 13 6.70 -14.30 7.29
N PRO A 14 7.04 -14.02 6.03
CA PRO A 14 8.42 -14.06 5.57
C PRO A 14 9.35 -13.21 6.47
N LYS A 15 10.56 -13.69 6.75
CA LYS A 15 11.54 -13.03 7.66
C LYS A 15 12.11 -11.72 7.10
N GLU A 16 11.71 -11.38 5.89
CA GLU A 16 12.00 -10.15 5.17
C GLU A 16 11.49 -8.94 5.94
N LYS A 17 12.31 -7.89 5.98
CA LYS A 17 11.98 -6.67 6.72
C LYS A 17 10.93 -5.79 6.03
N MET A 18 10.46 -6.18 4.84
CA MET A 18 9.50 -5.43 4.04
C MET A 18 8.52 -6.39 3.37
N SER A 19 7.24 -6.18 3.62
CA SER A 19 6.17 -6.91 2.93
C SER A 19 5.64 -6.02 1.81
N ALA A 20 5.37 -6.60 0.64
CA ALA A 20 4.80 -5.88 -0.50
C ALA A 20 3.58 -6.63 -1.03
N PHE A 21 2.49 -5.89 -1.21
CA PHE A 21 1.19 -6.39 -1.66
C PHE A 21 0.81 -5.69 -2.95
N GLU A 22 0.25 -6.43 -3.89
CA GLU A 22 -0.35 -5.88 -5.11
C GLU A 22 -1.83 -6.25 -5.14
N LEU A 23 -2.69 -5.25 -5.35
CA LEU A 23 -4.14 -5.42 -5.45
C LEU A 23 -4.56 -5.65 -6.90
N GLU A 24 -5.81 -6.07 -7.12
CA GLU A 24 -6.36 -6.33 -8.46
C GLU A 24 -6.24 -5.12 -9.40
N ASP A 25 -6.42 -3.90 -8.87
CA ASP A 25 -6.29 -2.65 -9.61
C ASP A 25 -4.82 -2.24 -9.87
N ARG A 26 -3.86 -3.10 -9.53
CA ARG A 26 -2.41 -2.87 -9.58
C ARG A 26 -1.89 -1.77 -8.67
N THR A 27 -2.69 -1.34 -7.70
CA THR A 27 -2.16 -0.61 -6.55
C THR A 27 -1.17 -1.51 -5.85
N ARG A 28 0.00 -0.97 -5.50
CA ARG A 28 1.01 -1.68 -4.72
C ARG A 28 1.24 -0.97 -3.41
N ILE A 29 1.33 -1.73 -2.33
CA ILE A 29 1.60 -1.25 -0.98
C ILE A 29 2.81 -1.99 -0.46
N ALA A 30 3.85 -1.27 -0.05
CA ALA A 30 4.96 -1.87 0.69
C ALA A 30 4.98 -1.33 2.12
N VAL A 31 5.19 -2.22 3.09
CA VAL A 31 5.18 -1.91 4.51
C VAL A 31 6.42 -2.48 5.19
N ARG A 32 6.99 -1.71 6.12
CA ARG A 32 8.10 -2.16 6.96
C ARG A 32 8.12 -1.46 8.31
N GLY A 33 8.64 -2.12 9.33
CA GLY A 33 9.07 -1.44 10.56
C GLY A 33 10.22 -0.47 10.27
N SER A 34 10.30 0.63 11.02
CA SER A 34 11.37 1.62 10.83
C SER A 34 12.76 1.09 11.23
N GLY A 35 12.80 0.18 12.21
CA GLY A 35 13.99 -0.48 12.74
C GLY A 35 14.58 0.20 13.98
N THR A 36 14.43 1.52 14.14
CA THR A 36 15.04 2.29 15.24
C THR A 36 14.02 3.00 16.13
N GLU A 37 12.83 3.27 15.61
CA GLU A 37 11.73 3.93 16.33
C GLU A 37 10.43 3.12 16.19
N PRO A 38 9.46 3.26 17.11
CA PRO A 38 8.15 2.60 17.03
C PRO A 38 7.28 3.24 15.93
N LYS A 39 7.73 3.10 14.69
CA LYS A 39 7.11 3.65 13.48
C LYS A 39 7.02 2.58 12.41
N ILE A 40 5.90 2.57 11.70
CA ILE A 40 5.71 1.78 10.49
C ILE A 40 5.88 2.72 9.30
N LYS A 41 6.63 2.29 8.27
CA LYS A 41 6.79 3.02 7.01
C LYS A 41 5.91 2.36 5.95
N TYR A 42 5.03 3.16 5.35
CA TYR A 42 4.19 2.76 4.22
C TYR A 42 4.69 3.43 2.94
N TYR A 43 4.73 2.66 1.86
CA TYR A 43 4.98 3.13 0.51
C TYR A 43 3.77 2.78 -0.35
N LEU A 44 3.10 3.78 -0.88
CA LEU A 44 1.88 3.62 -1.68
C LEU A 44 2.21 3.92 -3.15
N PHE A 45 1.80 3.01 -4.02
CA PHE A 45 1.97 3.12 -5.47
C PHE A 45 0.62 2.87 -6.13
N ALA A 46 0.24 3.71 -7.08
CA ALA A 46 -0.95 3.52 -7.89
C ALA A 46 -0.60 3.81 -9.35
N GLN A 47 -1.26 3.11 -10.26
CA GLN A 47 -1.07 3.29 -11.69
C GLN A 47 -2.39 3.02 -12.40
N GLU A 48 -2.64 3.75 -13.48
CA GLU A 48 -3.65 3.38 -14.46
C GLU A 48 -2.92 2.90 -15.71
N ARG A 49 -3.31 1.75 -16.26
CA ARG A 49 -2.80 1.28 -17.55
C ARG A 49 -3.92 1.28 -18.59
N PRO A 50 -3.63 1.61 -19.86
CA PRO A 50 -4.63 1.50 -20.90
C PRO A 50 -4.99 0.01 -21.07
N ALA A 51 -6.27 -0.29 -21.28
CA ALA A 51 -6.72 -1.66 -21.51
C ALA A 51 -6.09 -2.25 -22.79
N LYS A 52 -5.91 -1.42 -23.82
CA LYS A 52 -5.16 -1.71 -25.05
C LYS A 52 -4.49 -0.43 -25.56
N GLY A 53 -3.33 -0.57 -26.20
CA GLY A 53 -2.65 0.55 -26.86
C GLY A 53 -2.04 1.56 -25.88
N LYS A 54 -2.19 2.85 -26.18
CA LYS A 54 -1.65 3.97 -25.40
C LYS A 54 -2.80 4.89 -24.98
N PHE A 55 -2.58 5.66 -23.92
CA PHE A 55 -3.48 6.77 -23.61
C PHE A 55 -3.33 7.89 -24.61
N GLU A 56 -4.43 8.59 -24.85
CA GLU A 56 -4.43 9.87 -25.54
C GLU A 56 -3.95 10.98 -24.59
N ILE A 57 -3.25 11.98 -25.13
CA ILE A 57 -2.73 13.11 -24.33
C ILE A 57 -3.86 13.80 -23.56
N ALA A 58 -5.05 13.91 -24.17
CA ALA A 58 -6.23 14.50 -23.54
C ALA A 58 -6.70 13.75 -22.28
N GLN A 59 -6.32 12.49 -22.08
CA GLN A 59 -6.69 11.70 -20.92
C GLN A 59 -5.74 11.91 -19.73
N LEU A 60 -4.57 12.50 -19.94
CA LEU A 60 -3.49 12.57 -18.94
C LEU A 60 -3.95 13.20 -17.62
N GLU A 61 -4.60 14.36 -17.68
CA GLU A 61 -5.04 15.07 -16.46
C GLU A 61 -6.11 14.29 -15.70
N LYS A 62 -7.05 13.65 -16.41
CA LYS A 62 -8.05 12.78 -15.80
C LYS A 62 -7.41 11.56 -15.13
N ILE A 63 -6.40 10.96 -15.76
CA ILE A 63 -5.69 9.80 -15.23
C ILE A 63 -4.90 10.18 -13.97
N LYS A 64 -4.16 11.30 -14.00
CA LYS A 64 -3.45 11.81 -12.82
C LYS A 64 -4.39 12.06 -11.65
N ALA A 65 -5.52 12.72 -11.90
CA ALA A 65 -6.52 12.97 -10.86
C ALA A 65 -7.04 11.67 -10.25
N LYS A 66 -7.38 10.66 -11.07
CA LYS A 66 -7.82 9.35 -10.60
C LYS A 66 -6.76 8.63 -9.75
N VAL A 67 -5.50 8.67 -10.18
CA VAL A 67 -4.37 8.05 -9.46
C VAL A 67 -4.13 8.74 -8.11
N ILE A 68 -4.15 10.07 -8.08
CA ILE A 68 -4.01 10.86 -6.84
C ILE A 68 -5.13 10.52 -5.86
N GLU A 69 -6.38 10.57 -6.33
CA GLU A 69 -7.56 10.27 -5.51
C GLU A 69 -7.51 8.83 -4.95
N ARG A 70 -6.96 7.86 -5.72
CA ARG A 70 -6.73 6.50 -5.23
C ARG A 70 -5.70 6.45 -4.10
N LEU A 71 -4.59 7.16 -4.24
CA LEU A 71 -3.54 7.23 -3.21
C LEU A 71 -4.05 7.91 -1.94
N GLU A 72 -4.79 9.00 -2.07
CA GLU A 72 -5.38 9.74 -0.94
C GLU A 72 -6.34 8.85 -0.15
N ARG A 73 -7.28 8.18 -0.82
CA ARG A 73 -8.21 7.25 -0.15
C ARG A 73 -7.49 6.13 0.60
N LEU A 74 -6.43 5.56 0.03
CA LEU A 74 -5.65 4.51 0.69
C LEU A 74 -4.89 5.06 1.89
N TRP A 75 -4.35 6.26 1.78
CA TRP A 75 -3.67 6.93 2.86
C TRP A 75 -4.63 7.24 4.01
N ASP A 76 -5.79 7.82 3.73
CA ASP A 76 -6.81 8.13 4.73
C ASP A 76 -7.27 6.86 5.46
N TRP A 77 -7.56 5.80 4.70
CA TRP A 77 -7.94 4.50 5.27
C TRP A 77 -6.86 3.92 6.20
N LEU A 78 -5.59 3.98 5.80
CA LEU A 78 -4.47 3.53 6.65
C LEU A 78 -4.37 4.35 7.93
N GLN A 79 -4.57 5.67 7.86
CA GLN A 79 -4.53 6.53 9.03
C GLN A 79 -5.70 6.24 9.99
N GLU A 80 -6.90 5.99 9.46
CA GLU A 80 -8.07 5.60 10.26
C GLU A 80 -7.87 4.26 10.96
N ASP A 81 -7.40 3.22 10.25
CA ASP A 81 -7.10 1.92 10.85
C ASP A 81 -6.01 2.03 11.92
N ALA A 82 -4.92 2.76 11.66
CA ALA A 82 -3.85 2.97 12.63
C ALA A 82 -4.37 3.68 13.90
N ARG A 83 -5.19 4.73 13.75
CA ARG A 83 -5.84 5.41 14.89
C ARG A 83 -6.75 4.45 15.67
N GLY A 84 -7.54 3.63 14.96
CA GLY A 84 -8.44 2.65 15.57
C GLY A 84 -7.70 1.57 16.38
N ARG A 85 -6.50 1.18 15.96
CA ARG A 85 -5.65 0.22 16.71
C ARG A 85 -4.98 0.85 17.92
N LEU A 86 -4.59 2.13 17.83
CA LEU A 86 -3.98 2.85 18.95
C LEU A 86 -4.98 3.15 20.08
N ALA A 87 -6.27 3.24 19.76
CA ALA A 87 -7.33 3.50 20.73
C ALA A 87 -7.82 2.25 21.48
N ARG A 88 -7.28 1.07 21.17
CA ARG A 88 -7.57 -0.22 21.82
C ARG A 88 -6.46 -0.58 22.79
#